data_AF-A0A0K0F0I9-F1
#
_entry.id   AF-A0A0K0F0I9-F1
#
_cell.length_a   1.000
_cell.length_b   1.000
_cell.length_c   1.000
_cell.angle_alpha   90.00
_cell.angle_beta   90.00
_cell.angle_gamma   90.00
#
_symmetry.space_group_name_H-M   'P 1'
#
loop_
_entity.id
_entity.type
_entity.pdbx_description
1 polymer ?
#
loop_
_entity_poly.entity_id
_entity_poly.type
_entity_poly.pdbx_seq_one_letter_code
_entity_poly.pdbx_strand_id
1 'polypeptide(L)'
;MVLISYVYGDCTCGEIQPNPVTTSGQSAFLLAPEDSSGKFCIPSQDCTYQFAYIVSDNIAIAGNVFNIKNFNSSGATLSFYDGNTASGTPYMVIDGSYDDSKAVDVVSSLGKNITIVFSVQNKGGSIPSFTYVAKSTNILRTTTLPPTTTTPIPTSPYPIVPDSFQSEGDIFIYVDLSANLTLLSQVGGDIINALYINTDYNSFSSRIYFTMASDTTIYPYGWMNSKTFLQKQINNLPEFGIQNSTIEWAKFGVILDAAFKDSLTQRPNVQRTLILLTDKDNQIADQDSSPYQKCINQYDIHPVIINIDLTKDVSTFKTIPGIFNGANTNQIVKVNYNNVTDLYENYLFNSNVMCNINSLSLSGKSEFQFPVQDQGATYVKNYCNYMNYTIKCASSNNASADITVALNNYDLEANADFLKVYNDQGIIQAVFTGTLITNSQEVIKSTTFVELVISTNNHRVYPGVNIKFTGCIIV
;
A
#
# COMPACT_ATOMS: atom_id res chain seq x y z
N MET A 1 24.14 59.35 -4.33
CA MET A 1 25.08 58.32 -3.88
C MET A 1 24.55 57.00 -4.43
N VAL A 2 25.17 56.47 -5.49
CA VAL A 2 24.77 55.20 -6.11
C VAL A 2 25.33 54.09 -5.22
N LEU A 3 24.47 53.30 -4.59
CA LEU A 3 24.86 52.04 -3.95
C LEU A 3 25.23 51.08 -5.08
N ILE A 4 26.52 51.04 -5.41
CA ILE A 4 27.09 50.00 -6.25
C ILE A 4 27.11 48.75 -5.37
N SER A 5 26.07 47.92 -5.50
CA SER A 5 26.07 46.57 -4.97
C SER A 5 27.12 45.78 -5.74
N TYR A 6 28.32 45.64 -5.17
CA TYR A 6 29.29 44.68 -5.64
C TYR A 6 28.62 43.29 -5.62
N VAL A 7 28.47 42.67 -6.78
CA VAL A 7 28.19 41.24 -6.88
C VAL A 7 29.47 40.54 -6.38
N TYR A 8 29.53 40.33 -5.07
CA TYR A 8 30.65 39.67 -4.41
C TYR A 8 30.65 38.18 -4.77
N GLY A 9 31.71 37.74 -5.48
CA GLY A 9 32.21 36.36 -5.55
C GLY A 9 31.27 35.32 -6.16
N ASP A 10 31.82 34.31 -6.85
CA ASP A 10 31.05 33.14 -7.27
C ASP A 10 30.50 32.44 -6.01
N CYS A 11 29.22 32.68 -5.70
CA CYS A 11 28.53 32.01 -4.60
C CYS A 11 28.25 30.56 -5.02
N THR A 12 29.04 29.64 -4.49
CA THR A 12 28.99 28.23 -4.89
C THR A 12 27.97 27.47 -4.07
N CYS A 13 27.16 26.66 -4.75
CA CYS A 13 26.32 25.67 -4.08
C CYS A 13 27.22 24.71 -3.29
N GLY A 14 26.83 24.40 -2.05
CA GLY A 14 27.52 23.41 -1.23
C GLY A 14 27.36 21.99 -1.77
N GLU A 15 27.87 21.03 -1.02
CA GLU A 15 27.66 19.61 -1.29
C GLU A 15 27.21 18.90 -0.01
N ILE A 16 26.47 17.80 -0.17
CA ILE A 16 26.10 16.93 0.95
C ILE A 16 27.26 15.99 1.23
N GLN A 17 27.74 15.99 2.47
CA GLN A 17 28.90 15.20 2.87
C GLN A 17 28.64 14.42 4.17
N PRO A 18 28.97 13.11 4.26
CA PRO A 18 29.39 12.25 3.15
C PRO A 18 28.21 11.89 2.21
N ASN A 19 28.51 11.61 0.95
CA ASN A 19 27.56 11.09 -0.02
C ASN A 19 28.27 10.09 -0.97
N PRO A 20 27.86 8.81 -1.03
CA PRO A 20 26.73 8.20 -0.31
C PRO A 20 27.04 7.95 1.17
N VAL A 21 25.99 7.83 1.99
CA VAL A 21 26.07 7.27 3.33
C VAL A 21 25.91 5.75 3.23
N THR A 22 26.97 5.00 3.54
CA THR A 22 27.04 3.55 3.31
C THR A 22 26.74 2.71 4.54
N THR A 23 26.58 3.33 5.71
CA THR A 23 26.43 2.62 6.99
C THR A 23 25.30 3.24 7.81
N SER A 24 24.42 2.39 8.34
CA SER A 24 23.37 2.83 9.29
C SER A 24 24.00 3.44 10.54
N GLY A 25 23.42 4.55 11.01
CA GLY A 25 23.87 5.35 12.15
C GLY A 25 24.78 6.52 11.78
N GLN A 26 25.21 6.64 10.51
CA GLN A 26 25.98 7.79 10.04
C GLN A 26 25.08 8.93 9.56
N SER A 27 25.56 10.15 9.79
CA SER A 27 24.89 11.39 9.38
C SER A 27 25.59 12.02 8.19
N ALA A 28 24.83 12.67 7.32
CA ALA A 28 25.33 13.57 6.30
C ALA A 28 24.88 15.00 6.59
N PHE A 29 25.66 15.98 6.15
CA PHE A 29 25.35 17.39 6.38
C PHE A 29 25.40 18.20 5.09
N LEU A 30 24.58 19.25 5.05
CA LEU A 30 24.52 20.26 4.01
C LEU A 30 24.53 21.63 4.67
N LEU A 31 25.39 22.52 4.17
CA LEU A 31 25.44 23.91 4.58
C LEU A 31 24.82 24.82 3.52
N ALA A 32 24.37 26.00 3.96
CA ALA A 32 23.97 27.05 3.02
C ALA A 32 25.15 27.44 2.09
N PRO A 33 24.87 27.91 0.86
CA PRO A 33 25.90 28.36 -0.08
C PRO A 33 26.86 29.38 0.54
N GLU A 34 28.15 29.22 0.26
CA GLU A 34 29.22 30.07 0.74
C GLU A 34 30.06 30.62 -0.43
N ASP A 35 30.64 31.80 -0.23
CA ASP A 35 31.60 32.39 -1.14
C ASP A 35 33.00 31.77 -0.94
N SER A 36 33.95 32.14 -1.80
CA SER A 36 35.35 31.72 -1.71
C SER A 36 36.06 32.03 -0.36
N SER A 37 35.47 32.87 0.50
CA SER A 37 35.99 33.22 1.81
C SER A 37 35.27 32.49 2.96
N GLY A 38 34.37 31.54 2.65
CA GLY A 38 33.61 30.77 3.63
C GLY A 38 32.49 31.59 4.31
N LYS A 39 32.00 32.67 3.65
CA LYS A 39 30.86 33.44 4.15
C LYS A 39 29.61 33.06 3.39
N PHE A 40 28.49 32.90 4.11
CA PHE A 40 27.19 32.65 3.47
C PHE A 40 26.87 33.73 2.44
N CYS A 41 26.28 33.30 1.32
CA CYS A 41 25.95 34.15 0.19
C CYS A 41 24.68 33.66 -0.52
N ILE A 42 24.18 34.44 -1.47
CA ILE A 42 23.02 34.07 -2.29
C ILE A 42 23.52 33.54 -3.65
N PRO A 43 23.22 32.29 -4.02
CA PRO A 43 23.63 31.74 -5.31
C PRO A 43 22.84 32.40 -6.45
N SER A 44 23.49 32.55 -7.62
CA SER A 44 22.90 33.16 -8.81
C SER A 44 21.74 32.35 -9.39
N GLN A 45 21.74 31.04 -9.16
CA GLN A 45 20.71 30.08 -9.55
C GLN A 45 20.31 29.20 -8.37
N ASP A 46 19.26 28.40 -8.53
CA ASP A 46 18.85 27.44 -7.52
C ASP A 46 19.91 26.35 -7.35
N CYS A 47 20.19 25.99 -6.11
CA CYS A 47 21.11 24.91 -5.80
C CYS A 47 20.34 23.60 -5.65
N THR A 48 20.70 22.61 -6.47
CA THR A 48 20.15 21.25 -6.37
C THR A 48 21.20 20.33 -5.79
N TYR A 49 20.86 19.66 -4.69
CA TYR A 49 21.71 18.71 -3.99
C TYR A 49 21.08 17.33 -4.06
N GLN A 50 21.90 16.31 -4.24
CA GLN A 50 21.46 14.92 -4.25
C GLN A 50 22.28 14.16 -3.22
N PHE A 51 21.64 13.27 -2.48
CA PHE A 51 22.36 12.35 -1.62
C PHE A 51 21.69 11.00 -1.51
N ALA A 52 22.52 9.97 -1.32
CA ALA A 52 22.09 8.59 -1.27
C ALA A 52 22.44 7.91 0.05
N TYR A 53 21.51 7.12 0.60
CA TYR A 53 21.77 6.16 1.67
C TYR A 53 21.74 4.74 1.11
N ILE A 54 22.89 4.08 1.11
CA ILE A 54 23.02 2.68 0.67
C ILE A 54 22.91 1.81 1.93
N VAL A 55 21.68 1.62 2.41
CA VAL A 55 21.34 0.89 3.63
C VAL A 55 20.12 0.01 3.39
N SER A 56 19.95 -1.05 4.20
CA SER A 56 18.83 -2.00 4.11
C SER A 56 17.45 -1.32 3.96
N ASP A 57 16.52 -1.97 3.26
CA ASP A 57 15.24 -1.38 2.84
C ASP A 57 14.35 -0.87 4.00
N ASN A 58 14.53 -1.41 5.20
CA ASN A 58 13.82 -1.01 6.41
C ASN A 58 14.37 0.24 7.13
N ILE A 59 15.38 0.91 6.56
CA ILE A 59 16.03 2.09 7.15
C ILE A 59 15.70 3.33 6.31
N ALA A 60 15.14 4.33 6.99
CA ALA A 60 14.73 5.61 6.42
C ALA A 60 15.80 6.68 6.61
N ILE A 61 15.69 7.74 5.81
CA ILE A 61 16.48 8.97 5.92
C ILE A 61 15.61 10.02 6.62
N ALA A 62 15.95 10.37 7.84
CA ALA A 62 15.43 11.56 8.52
C ALA A 62 16.42 12.70 8.42
N GLY A 63 16.02 13.90 8.81
CA GLY A 63 17.01 14.94 9.08
C GLY A 63 16.49 16.10 9.90
N ASN A 64 17.38 17.02 10.20
CA ASN A 64 17.10 18.21 10.96
C ASN A 64 17.72 19.42 10.26
N VAL A 65 16.93 20.48 10.07
CA VAL A 65 17.46 21.78 9.63
C VAL A 65 17.61 22.69 10.84
N PHE A 66 18.82 23.18 11.05
CA PHE A 66 19.19 24.10 12.12
C PHE A 66 19.48 25.49 11.57
N ASN A 67 19.40 26.48 12.45
CA ASN A 67 19.83 27.86 12.17
C ASN A 67 19.15 28.49 10.94
N ILE A 68 17.86 28.23 10.76
CA ILE A 68 17.06 28.81 9.67
C ILE A 68 16.94 30.30 9.95
N LYS A 69 17.61 31.13 9.15
CA LYS A 69 17.56 32.59 9.29
C LYS A 69 17.38 33.26 7.95
N ASN A 70 16.70 34.40 7.99
CA ASN A 70 16.38 35.25 6.84
C ASN A 70 15.57 34.55 5.75
N PHE A 71 14.89 33.42 6.03
CA PHE A 71 14.08 32.72 5.02
C PHE A 71 12.86 33.56 4.61
N ASN A 72 12.25 34.28 5.56
CA ASN A 72 11.09 35.13 5.28
C ASN A 72 11.49 36.37 4.47
N SER A 73 12.56 37.06 4.89
CA SER A 73 13.00 38.30 4.24
C SER A 73 13.66 38.10 2.87
N SER A 74 14.25 36.93 2.62
CA SER A 74 14.86 36.57 1.33
C SER A 74 13.94 35.81 0.39
N GLY A 75 12.77 35.35 0.87
CA GLY A 75 11.92 34.43 0.12
C GLY A 75 12.65 33.13 -0.21
N ALA A 76 13.44 32.62 0.72
CA ALA A 76 14.19 31.38 0.53
C ALA A 76 13.34 30.15 0.84
N THR A 77 13.60 29.06 0.11
CA THR A 77 12.97 27.77 0.32
C THR A 77 13.98 26.63 0.27
N LEU A 78 13.74 25.62 1.09
CA LEU A 78 14.39 24.31 1.09
C LEU A 78 13.33 23.25 0.80
N SER A 79 13.35 22.70 -0.40
CA SER A 79 12.37 21.70 -0.85
C SER A 79 13.00 20.32 -0.94
N PHE A 80 12.36 19.32 -0.35
CA PHE A 80 12.87 17.94 -0.28
C PHE A 80 12.03 17.01 -1.17
N TYR A 81 12.68 16.20 -1.99
CA TYR A 81 12.08 15.30 -2.96
C TYR A 81 12.65 13.90 -2.81
N ASP A 82 11.80 12.89 -3.06
CA ASP A 82 12.24 11.50 -3.18
C ASP A 82 12.81 11.25 -4.57
N GLY A 83 13.95 10.55 -4.63
CA GLY A 83 14.62 10.16 -5.86
C GLY A 83 15.75 11.09 -6.29
N ASN A 84 16.20 10.87 -7.53
CA ASN A 84 17.40 11.52 -8.11
C ASN A 84 17.09 12.85 -8.82
N THR A 85 15.84 13.32 -8.79
CA THR A 85 15.43 14.53 -9.51
C THR A 85 14.43 15.33 -8.68
N ALA A 86 14.46 16.65 -8.85
CA ALA A 86 13.43 17.55 -8.30
C ALA A 86 12.17 17.52 -9.19
N SER A 87 11.54 16.36 -9.29
CA SER A 87 10.36 16.11 -10.11
C SER A 87 9.15 15.82 -9.25
N GLY A 88 8.02 16.46 -9.54
CA GLY A 88 6.77 16.29 -8.79
C GLY A 88 6.65 17.24 -7.60
N THR A 89 5.86 16.87 -6.61
CA THR A 89 5.63 17.67 -5.40
C THR A 89 6.67 17.30 -4.33
N PRO A 90 7.36 18.28 -3.71
CA PRO A 90 8.25 17.99 -2.60
C PRO A 90 7.48 17.38 -1.42
N TYR A 91 8.04 16.36 -0.77
CA TYR A 91 7.43 15.76 0.41
C TYR A 91 7.54 16.68 1.65
N MET A 92 8.45 17.66 1.61
CA MET A 92 8.54 18.73 2.61
C MET A 92 9.12 20.00 2.01
N VAL A 93 8.60 21.15 2.44
CA VAL A 93 9.16 22.47 2.13
C VAL A 93 9.38 23.23 3.42
N ILE A 94 10.57 23.82 3.56
CA ILE A 94 10.90 24.79 4.60
C ILE A 94 11.00 26.15 3.93
N ASP A 95 10.18 27.09 4.37
CA ASP A 95 10.07 28.45 3.84
C ASP A 95 10.16 29.51 4.96
N GLY A 96 9.75 30.75 4.65
CA GLY A 96 9.74 31.86 5.58
C GLY A 96 8.91 31.67 6.85
N SER A 97 7.98 30.71 6.90
CA SER A 97 7.23 30.40 8.13
C SER A 97 8.09 29.79 9.23
N TYR A 98 9.26 29.24 8.87
CA TYR A 98 10.22 28.61 9.78
C TYR A 98 11.37 29.54 10.18
N ASP A 99 11.32 30.82 9.80
CA ASP A 99 12.39 31.79 10.09
C ASP A 99 12.66 31.90 11.60
N ASP A 100 13.93 32.02 11.96
CA ASP A 100 14.45 32.00 13.34
C ASP A 100 14.18 30.71 14.15
N SER A 101 13.70 29.64 13.52
CA SER A 101 13.54 28.33 14.18
C SER A 101 14.90 27.75 14.56
N LYS A 102 15.03 27.29 15.81
CA LYS A 102 16.25 26.64 16.31
C LYS A 102 16.55 25.32 15.60
N ALA A 103 15.51 24.53 15.37
CA ALA A 103 15.58 23.27 14.66
C ALA A 103 14.20 22.95 14.05
N VAL A 104 14.20 22.36 12.86
CA VAL A 104 13.02 21.81 12.19
C VAL A 104 13.30 20.35 11.87
N ASP A 105 12.42 19.47 12.32
CA ASP A 105 12.45 18.04 11.97
C ASP A 105 12.01 17.89 10.51
N VAL A 106 12.90 17.35 9.67
CA VAL A 106 12.56 16.97 8.29
C VAL A 106 11.86 15.62 8.32
N VAL A 107 10.71 15.55 7.65
CA VAL A 107 9.92 14.32 7.49
C VAL A 107 10.83 13.23 6.93
N SER A 108 10.76 12.04 7.52
CA SER A 108 11.61 10.93 7.10
C SER A 108 11.20 10.41 5.73
N SER A 109 12.16 10.10 4.87
CA SER A 109 11.95 9.48 3.57
C SER A 109 12.50 8.05 3.54
N LEU A 110 11.77 7.12 2.90
CA LEU A 110 12.29 5.79 2.57
C LEU A 110 13.04 5.74 1.23
N GLY A 111 13.03 6.84 0.47
CA GLY A 111 13.83 6.99 -0.73
C GLY A 111 15.31 6.80 -0.40
N LYS A 112 15.97 5.87 -1.08
CA LYS A 112 17.43 5.68 -0.94
C LYS A 112 18.22 6.84 -1.54
N ASN A 113 17.57 7.66 -2.35
CA ASN A 113 18.11 8.89 -2.91
C ASN A 113 17.14 10.02 -2.59
N ILE A 114 17.66 11.16 -2.16
CA ILE A 114 16.90 12.37 -1.85
C ILE A 114 17.49 13.52 -2.64
N THR A 115 16.61 14.32 -3.24
CA THR A 115 16.98 15.56 -3.89
C THR A 115 16.50 16.74 -3.04
N ILE A 116 17.38 17.68 -2.75
CA ILE A 116 17.08 18.92 -2.03
C ILE A 116 17.29 20.09 -2.98
N VAL A 117 16.31 20.98 -3.08
CA VAL A 117 16.43 22.22 -3.85
C VAL A 117 16.39 23.40 -2.90
N PHE A 118 17.44 24.21 -2.94
CA PHE A 118 17.51 25.50 -2.26
C PHE A 118 17.31 26.63 -3.27
N SER A 119 16.25 27.41 -3.08
CA SER A 119 15.92 28.56 -3.92
C SER A 119 15.86 29.84 -3.08
N VAL A 120 16.16 30.98 -3.70
CA VAL A 120 16.06 32.31 -3.08
C VAL A 120 15.41 33.24 -4.07
N GLN A 121 14.20 33.69 -3.77
CA GLN A 121 13.42 34.54 -4.68
C GLN A 121 13.97 35.99 -4.71
N ASN A 122 14.27 36.56 -3.54
CA ASN A 122 14.78 37.93 -3.43
C ASN A 122 16.32 37.95 -3.38
N LYS A 123 16.96 37.95 -4.56
CA LYS A 123 18.43 37.93 -4.69
C LYS A 123 19.13 39.18 -4.14
N GLY A 124 18.39 40.27 -3.89
CA GLY A 124 18.90 41.49 -3.25
C GLY A 124 18.55 41.62 -1.76
N GLY A 125 17.93 40.58 -1.18
CA GLY A 125 17.50 40.55 0.21
C GLY A 125 18.59 40.15 1.20
N SER A 126 18.17 39.90 2.45
CA SER A 126 19.04 39.36 3.49
C SER A 126 19.59 37.98 3.09
N ILE A 127 20.80 37.65 3.53
CA ILE A 127 21.44 36.37 3.18
C ILE A 127 20.84 35.24 4.04
N PRO A 128 20.16 34.24 3.44
CA PRO A 128 19.65 33.09 4.16
C PRO A 128 20.76 32.18 4.66
N SER A 129 20.58 31.59 5.85
CA SER A 129 21.50 30.57 6.39
C SER A 129 20.72 29.36 6.89
N PHE A 130 21.34 28.18 6.80
CA PHE A 130 20.83 26.94 7.38
C PHE A 130 21.95 25.89 7.50
N THR A 131 21.70 24.87 8.30
CA THR A 131 22.49 23.64 8.33
C THR A 131 21.53 22.46 8.35
N TYR A 132 21.52 21.64 7.31
CA TYR A 132 20.76 20.40 7.29
C TYR A 132 21.66 19.23 7.71
N VAL A 133 21.15 18.36 8.57
CA VAL A 133 21.80 17.12 9.00
C VAL A 133 20.84 15.97 8.74
N ALA A 134 21.17 15.13 7.75
CA ALA A 134 20.51 13.86 7.50
C ALA A 134 21.04 12.79 8.47
N LYS A 135 20.17 11.85 8.86
CA LYS A 135 20.49 10.68 9.68
C LYS A 135 19.64 9.50 9.24
N SER A 136 20.19 8.29 9.29
CA SER A 136 19.37 7.09 9.17
C SER A 136 18.51 6.90 10.41
N THR A 137 17.25 6.51 10.26
CA THR A 137 16.35 6.20 11.37
C THR A 137 15.56 4.91 11.11
N ASN A 138 15.31 4.18 12.19
CA ASN A 138 14.33 3.08 12.23
C ASN A 138 12.98 3.54 12.78
N ILE A 139 12.90 4.81 13.21
CA ILE A 139 11.70 5.47 13.72
C ILE A 139 11.28 6.48 12.66
N LEU A 140 10.28 6.13 11.85
CA LEU A 140 9.68 7.06 10.89
C LEU A 140 8.68 7.95 11.63
N ARG A 141 8.99 9.24 11.75
CA ARG A 141 8.02 10.23 12.21
C ARG A 141 7.55 11.01 11.00
N THR A 142 6.28 10.85 10.61
CA THR A 142 5.67 11.58 9.49
C THR A 142 4.31 12.15 9.90
N THR A 143 4.26 12.94 10.98
CA THR A 143 3.18 13.93 11.09
C THR A 143 3.58 15.11 10.23
N THR A 144 3.19 15.13 8.96
CA THR A 144 3.15 16.38 8.19
C THR A 144 2.08 17.26 8.82
N LEU A 145 2.39 18.54 9.06
CA LEU A 145 1.35 19.53 9.32
C LEU A 145 0.33 19.48 8.17
N PRO A 146 -0.98 19.64 8.46
CA PRO A 146 -2.00 19.64 7.42
C PRO A 146 -1.66 20.72 6.38
N PRO A 147 -1.78 20.43 5.07
CA PRO A 147 -1.48 21.42 4.04
C PRO A 147 -2.39 22.63 4.25
N THR A 148 -1.80 23.82 4.44
CA THR A 148 -2.51 25.10 4.58
C THR A 148 -3.03 25.67 3.25
N THR A 149 -3.08 24.85 2.20
CA THR A 149 -3.55 25.29 0.88
C THR A 149 -5.06 25.14 0.77
N THR A 150 -5.78 26.26 0.62
CA THR A 150 -7.21 26.36 0.31
C THR A 150 -7.56 25.94 -1.13
N THR A 151 -6.77 25.04 -1.72
CA THR A 151 -7.10 24.47 -3.03
C THR A 151 -8.39 23.66 -2.89
N PRO A 152 -9.44 23.95 -3.69
CA PRO A 152 -10.62 23.11 -3.73
C PRO A 152 -10.19 21.67 -4.06
N ILE A 153 -10.79 20.72 -3.35
CA ILE A 153 -10.66 19.29 -3.55
C ILE A 153 -10.72 18.99 -5.06
N PRO A 154 -9.71 18.33 -5.67
CA PRO A 154 -9.96 17.60 -6.89
C PRO A 154 -11.01 16.54 -6.53
N THR A 155 -12.22 16.68 -7.07
CA THR A 155 -13.23 15.63 -7.03
C THR A 155 -12.55 14.32 -7.39
N SER A 156 -12.61 13.35 -6.46
CA SER A 156 -12.04 12.02 -6.60
C SER A 156 -12.31 11.51 -8.02
N PRO A 157 -11.29 11.08 -8.81
CA PRO A 157 -11.60 10.33 -10.00
C PRO A 157 -12.11 8.97 -9.52
N TYR A 158 -13.43 8.89 -9.38
CA TYR A 158 -14.12 7.63 -9.51
C TYR A 158 -14.41 7.44 -11.01
N PRO A 159 -14.04 6.29 -11.60
CA PRO A 159 -13.32 5.17 -11.00
C PRO A 159 -11.79 5.37 -11.08
N ILE A 160 -11.09 4.94 -10.01
CA ILE A 160 -9.72 4.46 -10.14
C ILE A 160 -9.79 3.29 -11.12
N VAL A 161 -9.16 3.39 -12.28
CA VAL A 161 -9.02 2.25 -13.21
C VAL A 161 -7.80 1.47 -12.74
N PRO A 162 -7.94 0.31 -12.07
CA PRO A 162 -6.78 -0.45 -11.65
C PRO A 162 -6.12 -1.02 -12.90
N ASP A 163 -4.86 -0.68 -13.11
CA ASP A 163 -4.09 -1.20 -14.23
C ASP A 163 -3.65 -2.64 -13.94
N SER A 164 -4.23 -3.60 -14.68
CA SER A 164 -3.85 -5.02 -14.62
C SER A 164 -2.34 -5.27 -14.90
N PHE A 165 -1.65 -4.35 -15.58
CA PHE A 165 -0.20 -4.42 -15.79
C PHE A 165 0.62 -4.08 -14.54
N GLN A 166 -0.01 -3.48 -13.52
CA GLN A 166 0.62 -3.12 -12.25
C GLN A 166 0.18 -4.01 -11.09
N SER A 167 -0.56 -5.09 -11.36
CA SER A 167 -1.00 -6.04 -10.34
C SER A 167 0.19 -6.79 -9.73
N GLU A 168 0.27 -6.75 -8.41
CA GLU A 168 1.20 -7.54 -7.61
C GLU A 168 0.44 -8.62 -6.84
N GLY A 169 0.83 -9.89 -7.00
CA GLY A 169 0.17 -10.97 -6.28
C GLY A 169 0.60 -12.38 -6.65
N ASP A 170 0.36 -13.30 -5.74
CA ASP A 170 0.52 -14.73 -5.96
C ASP A 170 -0.87 -15.35 -6.14
N ILE A 171 -1.18 -15.75 -7.38
CA ILE A 171 -2.51 -16.22 -7.76
C ILE A 171 -2.48 -17.72 -7.99
N PHE A 172 -3.27 -18.47 -7.23
CA PHE A 172 -3.48 -19.89 -7.44
C PHE A 172 -4.76 -20.09 -8.24
N ILE A 173 -4.71 -20.79 -9.37
CA ILE A 173 -5.88 -21.11 -10.19
C ILE A 173 -6.15 -22.61 -10.13
N TYR A 174 -7.34 -22.97 -9.67
CA TYR A 174 -7.92 -24.30 -9.74
C TYR A 174 -8.90 -24.39 -10.91
N VAL A 175 -8.69 -25.39 -11.77
CA VAL A 175 -9.57 -25.69 -12.91
C VAL A 175 -10.28 -27.01 -12.67
N ASP A 176 -11.61 -26.95 -12.56
CA ASP A 176 -12.48 -28.11 -12.44
C ASP A 176 -12.66 -28.81 -13.80
N LEU A 177 -11.89 -29.86 -14.11
CA LEU A 177 -11.99 -30.55 -15.40
C LEU A 177 -13.31 -31.29 -15.62
N SER A 178 -14.17 -31.33 -14.61
CA SER A 178 -15.52 -31.87 -14.77
C SER A 178 -16.49 -30.83 -15.35
N ALA A 179 -16.19 -29.54 -15.27
CA ALA A 179 -17.00 -28.46 -15.83
C ALA A 179 -16.95 -28.41 -17.36
N ASN A 180 -17.74 -27.52 -17.97
CA ASN A 180 -17.68 -27.27 -19.41
C ASN A 180 -16.29 -26.79 -19.84
N LEU A 181 -15.50 -27.68 -20.45
CA LEU A 181 -14.10 -27.43 -20.82
C LEU A 181 -13.94 -26.28 -21.82
N THR A 182 -14.93 -26.04 -22.70
CA THR A 182 -14.87 -24.92 -23.65
C THR A 182 -15.00 -23.58 -22.92
N LEU A 183 -15.98 -23.46 -22.02
CA LEU A 183 -16.15 -22.26 -21.19
C LEU A 183 -14.97 -22.07 -20.23
N LEU A 184 -14.46 -23.14 -19.64
CA LEU A 184 -13.27 -23.09 -18.79
C LEU A 184 -12.05 -22.55 -19.54
N SER A 185 -11.83 -23.08 -20.75
CA SER A 185 -10.72 -22.66 -21.61
C SER A 185 -10.83 -21.18 -21.95
N GLN A 186 -12.03 -20.72 -22.33
CA GLN A 186 -12.29 -19.32 -22.61
C GLN A 186 -12.06 -18.43 -21.38
N VAL A 187 -12.75 -18.68 -20.28
CA VAL A 187 -12.70 -17.84 -19.07
C VAL A 187 -11.31 -17.86 -18.44
N GLY A 188 -10.69 -19.04 -18.31
CA GLY A 188 -9.33 -19.16 -17.79
C GLY A 188 -8.30 -18.49 -18.70
N GLY A 189 -8.49 -18.60 -20.02
CA GLY A 189 -7.68 -17.88 -21.01
C GLY A 189 -7.79 -16.36 -20.85
N ASP A 190 -8.99 -15.84 -20.68
CA ASP A 190 -9.24 -14.41 -20.46
C ASP A 190 -8.55 -13.89 -19.19
N ILE A 191 -8.65 -14.63 -18.08
CA ILE A 191 -7.97 -14.31 -16.81
C ILE A 191 -6.44 -14.26 -16.99
N ILE A 192 -5.85 -15.31 -17.57
CA ILE A 192 -4.40 -15.38 -17.80
C ILE A 192 -3.96 -14.26 -18.75
N ASN A 193 -4.78 -13.93 -19.76
CA ASN A 193 -4.49 -12.89 -20.74
C ASN A 193 -4.51 -11.47 -20.17
N ALA A 194 -5.34 -11.20 -19.18
CA ALA A 194 -5.41 -9.89 -18.54
C ALA A 194 -4.19 -9.60 -17.66
N LEU A 195 -3.52 -10.61 -17.12
CA LEU A 195 -2.41 -10.41 -16.17
C LEU A 195 -1.07 -10.17 -16.85
N TYR A 196 -0.27 -9.27 -16.25
CA TYR A 196 1.17 -9.23 -16.47
C TYR A 196 1.86 -10.26 -15.57
N ILE A 197 2.31 -11.36 -16.17
CA ILE A 197 2.89 -12.50 -15.45
C ILE A 197 4.42 -12.41 -15.52
N ASN A 198 5.07 -12.33 -14.35
CA ASN A 198 6.52 -12.37 -14.21
C ASN A 198 6.96 -13.55 -13.34
N THR A 199 7.89 -14.35 -13.84
CA THR A 199 8.42 -15.52 -13.14
C THR A 199 9.71 -15.24 -12.38
N ASP A 200 10.23 -14.01 -12.38
CA ASP A 200 11.38 -13.65 -11.53
C ASP A 200 10.95 -13.67 -10.04
N TYR A 201 11.73 -14.38 -9.22
CA TYR A 201 11.46 -14.51 -7.79
C TYR A 201 11.63 -13.20 -7.02
N ASN A 202 12.36 -12.22 -7.57
CA ASN A 202 12.48 -10.88 -7.00
C ASN A 202 11.40 -9.92 -7.51
N SER A 203 10.61 -10.32 -8.51
CA SER A 203 9.53 -9.47 -9.02
C SER A 203 8.31 -9.56 -8.12
N PHE A 204 7.71 -8.40 -7.84
CA PHE A 204 6.43 -8.32 -7.14
C PHE A 204 5.23 -8.42 -8.09
N SER A 205 5.43 -8.38 -9.42
CA SER A 205 4.36 -8.59 -10.39
C SER A 205 3.67 -9.95 -10.21
N SER A 206 2.47 -10.08 -10.77
CA SER A 206 1.69 -11.31 -10.63
C SER A 206 2.45 -12.55 -11.11
N ARG A 207 2.29 -13.67 -10.39
CA ARG A 207 2.65 -15.01 -10.87
C ARG A 207 1.53 -15.99 -10.55
N ILE A 208 1.46 -17.07 -11.34
CA ILE A 208 0.35 -18.02 -11.26
C ILE A 208 0.86 -19.42 -10.90
N TYR A 209 0.25 -20.01 -9.88
CA TYR A 209 0.26 -21.46 -9.67
C TYR A 209 -1.02 -22.01 -10.30
N PHE A 210 -0.88 -22.96 -11.22
CA PHE A 210 -2.02 -23.47 -11.98
C PHE A 210 -2.24 -24.95 -11.66
N THR A 211 -3.49 -25.35 -11.47
CA THR A 211 -3.85 -26.75 -11.26
C THR A 211 -5.05 -27.13 -12.09
N MET A 212 -5.03 -28.36 -12.61
CA MET A 212 -6.20 -29.00 -13.19
C MET A 212 -6.61 -30.16 -12.32
N ALA A 213 -7.89 -30.28 -12.01
CA ALA A 213 -8.42 -31.29 -11.12
C ALA A 213 -9.37 -32.23 -11.85
N SER A 214 -9.14 -33.53 -11.66
CA SER A 214 -10.07 -34.61 -11.99
C SER A 214 -10.65 -35.20 -10.70
N ASP A 215 -11.42 -36.29 -10.79
CA ASP A 215 -11.93 -37.02 -9.62
C ASP A 215 -10.82 -37.67 -8.77
N THR A 216 -9.73 -38.06 -9.41
CA THR A 216 -8.66 -38.88 -8.80
C THR A 216 -7.32 -38.17 -8.71
N THR A 217 -7.05 -37.24 -9.62
CA THR A 217 -5.72 -36.65 -9.81
C THR A 217 -5.78 -35.12 -9.88
N ILE A 218 -4.81 -34.47 -9.23
CA ILE A 218 -4.49 -33.05 -9.43
C ILE A 218 -3.22 -32.96 -10.29
N TYR A 219 -3.24 -32.14 -11.32
CA TYR A 219 -2.09 -31.83 -12.18
C TYR A 219 -1.56 -30.43 -11.84
N PRO A 220 -0.52 -30.31 -11.00
CA PRO A 220 0.01 -29.02 -10.58
C PRO A 220 1.09 -28.48 -11.50
N TYR A 221 1.08 -27.16 -11.66
CA TYR A 221 2.07 -26.37 -12.38
C TYR A 221 2.48 -25.19 -11.50
N GLY A 222 3.72 -25.21 -11.02
CA GLY A 222 4.21 -24.28 -9.99
C GLY A 222 4.30 -22.80 -10.41
N TRP A 223 4.84 -21.98 -9.51
CA TRP A 223 4.92 -20.51 -9.63
C TRP A 223 5.74 -19.98 -10.83
N MET A 224 6.64 -20.80 -11.38
CA MET A 224 7.65 -20.38 -12.37
C MET A 224 7.22 -20.60 -13.82
N ASN A 225 5.91 -20.64 -14.09
CA ASN A 225 5.37 -20.87 -15.42
C ASN A 225 5.10 -19.55 -16.16
N SER A 226 5.57 -19.46 -17.41
CA SER A 226 5.34 -18.29 -18.25
C SER A 226 3.88 -18.18 -18.69
N LYS A 227 3.43 -16.97 -19.01
CA LYS A 227 2.10 -16.72 -19.60
C LYS A 227 1.80 -17.62 -20.79
N THR A 228 2.76 -17.77 -21.71
CA THR A 228 2.61 -18.65 -22.89
C THR A 228 2.45 -20.12 -22.51
N PHE A 229 3.13 -20.59 -21.48
CA PHE A 229 2.94 -21.95 -20.99
C PHE A 229 1.53 -22.14 -20.42
N LEU A 230 1.09 -21.21 -19.57
CA LEU A 230 -0.23 -21.25 -18.93
C LEU A 230 -1.37 -21.19 -19.97
N GLN A 231 -1.24 -20.32 -20.97
CA GLN A 231 -2.13 -20.26 -22.13
C GLN A 231 -2.20 -21.60 -22.87
N LYS A 232 -1.07 -22.29 -23.06
CA LYS A 232 -1.07 -23.61 -23.69
C LYS A 232 -1.80 -24.65 -22.84
N GLN A 233 -1.66 -24.62 -21.52
CA GLN A 233 -2.38 -25.55 -20.65
C GLN A 233 -3.89 -25.30 -20.69
N ILE A 234 -4.33 -24.04 -20.51
CA ILE A 234 -5.76 -23.70 -20.48
C ILE A 234 -6.45 -23.84 -21.85
N ASN A 235 -5.71 -23.72 -22.96
CA ASN A 235 -6.26 -23.93 -24.31
C ASN A 235 -6.31 -25.42 -24.71
N ASN A 236 -5.61 -26.29 -23.99
CA ASN A 236 -5.53 -27.72 -24.29
C ASN A 236 -5.95 -28.55 -23.08
N LEU A 237 -7.08 -28.18 -22.46
CA LEU A 237 -7.64 -28.92 -21.34
C LEU A 237 -7.97 -30.35 -21.78
N PRO A 238 -7.60 -31.38 -21.00
CA PRO A 238 -7.82 -32.74 -21.39
C PRO A 238 -9.28 -33.16 -21.21
N GLU A 239 -9.88 -33.70 -22.27
CA GLU A 239 -11.24 -34.23 -22.25
C GLU A 239 -11.23 -35.72 -21.87
N PHE A 240 -11.38 -35.99 -20.57
CA PHE A 240 -11.36 -37.36 -20.02
C PHE A 240 -12.76 -37.90 -19.66
N GLY A 241 -13.84 -37.17 -19.98
CA GLY A 241 -15.20 -37.57 -19.58
C GLY A 241 -15.47 -37.48 -18.06
N ILE A 242 -14.71 -36.64 -17.37
CA ILE A 242 -14.73 -36.47 -15.90
C ILE A 242 -16.08 -35.90 -15.47
N GLN A 243 -16.72 -36.54 -14.49
CA GLN A 243 -18.03 -36.10 -13.97
C GLN A 243 -17.92 -35.23 -12.71
N ASN A 244 -16.89 -35.45 -11.90
CA ASN A 244 -16.63 -34.70 -10.66
C ASN A 244 -15.14 -34.37 -10.56
N SER A 245 -14.80 -33.29 -9.87
CA SER A 245 -13.41 -32.95 -9.55
C SER A 245 -13.15 -33.01 -8.06
N THR A 246 -11.96 -33.44 -7.66
CA THR A 246 -11.59 -33.53 -6.25
C THR A 246 -11.13 -32.18 -5.71
N ILE A 247 -11.55 -31.90 -4.48
CA ILE A 247 -11.02 -30.89 -3.58
C ILE A 247 -10.69 -31.54 -2.22
N GLU A 248 -10.49 -32.86 -2.17
CA GLU A 248 -10.08 -33.56 -0.95
C GLU A 248 -8.69 -33.09 -0.52
N TRP A 249 -8.49 -32.88 0.78
CA TRP A 249 -7.29 -32.34 1.39
C TRP A 249 -6.06 -33.17 1.04
N ALA A 250 -6.20 -34.50 1.09
CA ALA A 250 -5.11 -35.43 0.78
C ALA A 250 -4.60 -35.33 -0.68
N LYS A 251 -5.39 -34.73 -1.58
CA LYS A 251 -5.04 -34.55 -3.00
C LYS A 251 -4.75 -33.09 -3.32
N PHE A 252 -5.73 -32.21 -3.08
CA PHE A 252 -5.65 -30.79 -3.43
C PHE A 252 -5.06 -29.95 -2.28
N GLY A 253 -5.57 -30.14 -1.05
CA GLY A 253 -5.19 -29.32 0.10
C GLY A 253 -3.70 -29.33 0.42
N VAL A 254 -3.05 -30.49 0.29
CA VAL A 254 -1.59 -30.61 0.47
C VAL A 254 -0.78 -29.80 -0.57
N ILE A 255 -1.28 -29.68 -1.81
CA ILE A 255 -0.65 -28.88 -2.86
C ILE A 255 -0.87 -27.39 -2.57
N LEU A 256 -2.09 -27.03 -2.16
CA LEU A 256 -2.47 -25.67 -1.81
C LEU A 256 -1.64 -25.13 -0.64
N ASP A 257 -1.53 -25.90 0.45
CA ASP A 257 -0.74 -25.56 1.64
C ASP A 257 0.74 -25.37 1.27
N ALA A 258 1.32 -26.30 0.51
CA ALA A 258 2.71 -26.20 0.07
C ALA A 258 2.95 -24.96 -0.82
N ALA A 259 2.05 -24.68 -1.76
CA ALA A 259 2.17 -23.54 -2.68
C ALA A 259 2.13 -22.20 -1.93
N PHE A 260 1.18 -22.02 -1.00
CA PHE A 260 1.04 -20.77 -0.26
C PHE A 260 2.02 -20.62 0.90
N LYS A 261 2.55 -21.71 1.45
CA LYS A 261 3.72 -21.65 2.35
C LYS A 261 4.97 -21.16 1.63
N ASP A 262 5.18 -21.59 0.38
CA ASP A 262 6.27 -21.12 -0.47
C ASP A 262 6.11 -19.64 -0.83
N SER A 263 4.91 -19.23 -1.25
CA SER A 263 4.53 -17.81 -1.43
C SER A 263 4.80 -16.99 -0.16
N LEU A 264 4.31 -17.50 0.98
CA LEU A 264 4.68 -17.23 2.37
C LEU A 264 6.08 -16.62 2.51
N THR A 265 7.00 -17.53 2.22
CA THR A 265 8.40 -17.42 2.58
C THR A 265 9.17 -16.55 1.60
N GLN A 266 8.83 -16.61 0.31
CA GLN A 266 9.56 -15.89 -0.74
C GLN A 266 9.07 -14.45 -0.93
N ARG A 267 7.75 -14.23 -0.82
CA ARG A 267 7.09 -12.96 -1.13
C ARG A 267 6.08 -12.65 0.00
N PRO A 268 6.55 -12.24 1.19
CA PRO A 268 5.68 -12.08 2.36
C PRO A 268 4.61 -10.99 2.18
N ASN A 269 4.94 -9.93 1.45
CA ASN A 269 4.11 -8.73 1.30
C ASN A 269 3.40 -8.68 -0.06
N VAL A 270 2.89 -9.80 -0.60
CA VAL A 270 2.05 -9.77 -1.81
C VAL A 270 0.68 -10.35 -1.51
N GLN A 271 -0.34 -9.86 -2.21
CA GLN A 271 -1.71 -10.37 -2.06
C GLN A 271 -1.77 -11.81 -2.59
N ARG A 272 -2.36 -12.71 -1.79
CA ARG A 272 -2.53 -14.12 -2.15
C ARG A 272 -3.97 -14.39 -2.51
N THR A 273 -4.21 -14.91 -3.71
CA THR A 273 -5.56 -15.13 -4.21
C THR A 273 -5.72 -16.56 -4.70
N LEU A 274 -6.81 -17.21 -4.30
CA LEU A 274 -7.19 -18.54 -4.79
C LEU A 274 -8.41 -18.38 -5.69
N ILE A 275 -8.26 -18.63 -6.98
CA ILE A 275 -9.33 -18.62 -7.98
C ILE A 275 -9.77 -20.05 -8.26
N LEU A 276 -11.04 -20.36 -8.03
CA LEU A 276 -11.67 -21.65 -8.28
C LEU A 276 -12.64 -21.52 -9.46
N LEU A 277 -12.28 -22.09 -10.62
CA LEU A 277 -13.09 -22.05 -11.84
C LEU A 277 -13.95 -23.31 -11.96
N THR A 278 -15.26 -23.16 -12.03
CA THR A 278 -16.21 -24.28 -12.23
C THR A 278 -17.53 -23.78 -12.81
N ASP A 279 -18.38 -24.69 -13.27
CA ASP A 279 -19.79 -24.44 -13.62
C ASP A 279 -20.78 -25.21 -12.73
N LYS A 280 -20.34 -25.85 -11.64
CA LYS A 280 -21.20 -26.73 -10.85
C LYS A 280 -20.69 -26.96 -9.43
N ASP A 281 -21.52 -27.61 -8.62
CA ASP A 281 -21.34 -27.75 -7.18
C ASP A 281 -21.11 -29.21 -6.72
N ASN A 282 -20.55 -30.05 -7.59
CA ASN A 282 -20.44 -31.50 -7.38
C ASN A 282 -19.00 -31.99 -7.12
N GLN A 283 -18.14 -31.14 -6.56
CA GLN A 283 -16.78 -31.53 -6.23
C GLN A 283 -16.75 -32.61 -5.13
N ILE A 284 -15.80 -33.54 -5.23
CA ILE A 284 -15.53 -34.54 -4.20
C ILE A 284 -14.75 -33.84 -3.08
N ALA A 285 -15.37 -33.71 -1.91
CA ALA A 285 -14.81 -32.96 -0.79
C ALA A 285 -14.75 -33.82 0.48
N ASP A 286 -13.82 -33.47 1.38
CA ASP A 286 -13.85 -34.01 2.74
C ASP A 286 -15.08 -33.50 3.50
N GLN A 287 -15.49 -34.25 4.53
CA GLN A 287 -16.54 -33.80 5.45
C GLN A 287 -16.08 -32.65 6.36
N ASP A 288 -14.77 -32.55 6.63
CA ASP A 288 -14.18 -31.54 7.50
C ASP A 288 -13.45 -30.46 6.68
N SER A 289 -13.94 -29.21 6.75
CA SER A 289 -13.32 -28.06 6.10
C SER A 289 -12.24 -27.37 6.93
N SER A 290 -12.07 -27.76 8.21
CA SER A 290 -11.13 -27.11 9.15
C SER A 290 -9.69 -26.99 8.62
N PRO A 291 -9.11 -27.99 7.91
CA PRO A 291 -7.78 -27.86 7.33
C PRO A 291 -7.68 -26.73 6.30
N TYR A 292 -8.68 -26.58 5.44
CA TYR A 292 -8.73 -25.51 4.44
C TYR A 292 -8.92 -24.14 5.09
N GLN A 293 -9.84 -24.01 6.05
CA GLN A 293 -10.02 -22.76 6.78
C GLN A 293 -8.75 -22.33 7.50
N LYS A 294 -8.02 -23.27 8.10
CA LYS A 294 -6.72 -23.00 8.73
C LYS A 294 -5.71 -22.53 7.69
N CYS A 295 -5.59 -23.22 6.56
CA CYS A 295 -4.69 -22.84 5.46
C CYS A 295 -4.98 -21.41 4.96
N ILE A 296 -6.26 -21.10 4.72
CA ILE A 296 -6.72 -19.81 4.21
C ILE A 296 -6.38 -18.66 5.18
N ASN A 297 -6.65 -18.85 6.47
CA ASN A 297 -6.37 -17.82 7.46
C ASN A 297 -4.88 -17.71 7.77
N GLN A 298 -4.14 -18.83 7.80
CA GLN A 298 -2.71 -18.85 8.12
C GLN A 298 -1.85 -18.15 7.07
N TYR A 299 -2.17 -18.33 5.78
CA TYR A 299 -1.40 -17.74 4.69
C TYR A 299 -2.03 -16.46 4.14
N ASP A 300 -3.11 -15.99 4.76
CA ASP A 300 -3.84 -14.81 4.33
C ASP A 300 -4.31 -14.87 2.86
N ILE A 301 -5.01 -15.96 2.53
CA ILE A 301 -5.50 -16.23 1.18
C ILE A 301 -6.89 -15.59 1.02
N HIS A 302 -7.11 -14.89 -0.09
CA HIS A 302 -8.43 -14.41 -0.50
C HIS A 302 -9.03 -15.37 -1.54
N PRO A 303 -10.00 -16.23 -1.16
CA PRO A 303 -10.58 -17.19 -2.08
C PRO A 303 -11.71 -16.57 -2.91
N VAL A 304 -11.75 -16.92 -4.19
CA VAL A 304 -12.75 -16.48 -5.17
C VAL A 304 -13.24 -17.70 -5.94
N ILE A 305 -14.54 -17.95 -5.90
CA ILE A 305 -15.17 -18.93 -6.80
C ILE A 305 -15.81 -18.20 -7.96
N ILE A 306 -15.47 -18.65 -9.17
CA ILE A 306 -15.99 -18.09 -10.42
C ILE A 306 -16.82 -19.17 -11.10
N ASN A 307 -18.13 -18.91 -11.19
CA ASN A 307 -19.03 -19.67 -12.05
C ASN A 307 -18.82 -19.22 -13.51
N ILE A 308 -18.41 -20.13 -14.37
CA ILE A 308 -18.13 -19.87 -15.79
C ILE A 308 -19.38 -19.98 -16.68
N ASP A 309 -20.49 -20.50 -16.16
CA ASP A 309 -21.71 -20.78 -16.91
C ASP A 309 -22.83 -19.86 -16.44
N LEU A 310 -23.12 -18.84 -17.25
CA LEU A 310 -24.14 -17.82 -16.98
C LEU A 310 -25.57 -18.38 -16.88
N THR A 311 -25.81 -19.63 -17.27
CA THR A 311 -27.12 -20.28 -17.08
C THR A 311 -27.37 -20.72 -15.63
N LYS A 312 -26.31 -20.69 -14.80
CA LYS A 312 -26.33 -21.02 -13.38
C LYS A 312 -25.97 -19.80 -12.56
N ASP A 313 -26.26 -19.87 -11.26
CA ASP A 313 -25.89 -18.84 -10.31
C ASP A 313 -24.99 -19.43 -9.22
N VAL A 314 -23.78 -18.88 -9.10
CA VAL A 314 -22.79 -19.21 -8.07
C VAL A 314 -23.36 -19.10 -6.64
N SER A 315 -24.41 -18.30 -6.43
CA SER A 315 -25.08 -18.18 -5.13
C SER A 315 -25.65 -19.52 -4.65
N THR A 316 -26.03 -20.40 -5.59
CA THR A 316 -26.58 -21.73 -5.33
C THR A 316 -25.52 -22.77 -4.96
N PHE A 317 -24.23 -22.49 -5.20
CA PHE A 317 -23.14 -23.41 -4.92
C PHE A 317 -22.85 -23.42 -3.40
N LYS A 318 -22.65 -24.63 -2.85
CA LYS A 318 -22.50 -24.92 -1.43
C LYS A 318 -21.22 -25.67 -1.11
N THR A 319 -20.76 -26.58 -1.97
CA THR A 319 -19.57 -27.42 -1.73
C THR A 319 -18.32 -26.56 -1.60
N ILE A 320 -17.90 -25.87 -2.67
CA ILE A 320 -16.70 -25.02 -2.63
C ILE A 320 -16.82 -23.90 -1.57
N PRO A 321 -17.91 -23.13 -1.50
CA PRO A 321 -18.05 -22.12 -0.45
C PRO A 321 -18.03 -22.68 0.97
N GLY A 322 -18.53 -23.90 1.20
CA GLY A 322 -18.47 -24.55 2.51
C GLY A 322 -17.06 -24.97 2.93
N ILE A 323 -16.21 -25.32 1.96
CA ILE A 323 -14.83 -25.77 2.20
C ILE A 323 -13.85 -24.60 2.32
N PHE A 324 -13.96 -23.60 1.43
CA PHE A 324 -12.95 -22.54 1.26
C PHE A 324 -13.35 -21.19 1.87
N ASN A 325 -14.35 -21.13 2.74
CA ASN A 325 -14.69 -19.86 3.40
C ASN A 325 -13.80 -19.63 4.64
N GLY A 326 -12.91 -18.64 4.56
CA GLY A 326 -12.09 -18.19 5.69
C GLY A 326 -12.86 -17.28 6.66
N ALA A 327 -12.11 -16.67 7.58
CA ALA A 327 -12.64 -15.73 8.56
C ALA A 327 -12.37 -14.27 8.16
N ASN A 328 -13.24 -13.36 8.58
CA ASN A 328 -13.09 -11.90 8.40
C ASN A 328 -12.81 -11.53 6.93
N THR A 329 -11.63 -10.97 6.64
CA THR A 329 -11.25 -10.52 5.30
C THR A 329 -11.03 -11.64 4.30
N ASN A 330 -10.94 -12.89 4.75
CA ASN A 330 -10.59 -14.05 3.93
C ASN A 330 -11.81 -14.93 3.62
N GLN A 331 -13.01 -14.34 3.77
CA GLN A 331 -14.25 -14.96 3.33
C GLN A 331 -14.26 -15.15 1.81
N ILE A 332 -14.94 -16.21 1.34
CA ILE A 332 -14.97 -16.52 -0.08
C ILE A 332 -15.85 -15.53 -0.85
N VAL A 333 -15.28 -14.96 -1.91
CA VAL A 333 -16.00 -14.14 -2.88
C VAL A 333 -16.63 -15.05 -3.93
N LYS A 334 -17.92 -14.84 -4.22
CA LYS A 334 -18.65 -15.59 -5.24
C LYS A 334 -18.91 -14.72 -6.47
N VAL A 335 -18.55 -15.21 -7.66
CA VAL A 335 -18.64 -14.45 -8.90
C VAL A 335 -19.34 -15.27 -9.98
N ASN A 336 -20.32 -14.67 -10.67
CA ASN A 336 -20.81 -15.17 -11.95
C ASN A 336 -20.02 -14.46 -13.05
N TYR A 337 -19.22 -15.20 -13.81
CA TYR A 337 -18.36 -14.60 -14.83
C TYR A 337 -19.20 -13.99 -15.95
N ASN A 338 -19.08 -12.67 -16.14
CA ASN A 338 -19.69 -11.96 -17.25
C ASN A 338 -18.67 -11.67 -18.35
N ASN A 339 -17.61 -10.95 -18.01
CA ASN A 339 -16.47 -10.67 -18.87
C ASN A 339 -15.23 -10.35 -18.03
N VAL A 340 -14.06 -10.33 -18.67
CA VAL A 340 -12.79 -10.13 -17.98
C VAL A 340 -12.67 -8.76 -17.31
N THR A 341 -13.17 -7.70 -17.95
CA THR A 341 -13.13 -6.34 -17.38
C THR A 341 -13.92 -6.28 -16.08
N ASP A 342 -15.16 -6.76 -16.10
CA ASP A 342 -16.01 -6.83 -14.91
C ASP A 342 -15.37 -7.65 -13.78
N LEU A 343 -14.79 -8.81 -14.11
CA LEU A 343 -14.10 -9.65 -13.13
C LEU A 343 -12.98 -8.90 -12.42
N TYR A 344 -12.12 -8.19 -13.16
CA TYR A 344 -11.00 -7.47 -12.54
C TYR A 344 -11.46 -6.21 -11.82
N GLU A 345 -12.29 -5.37 -12.44
CA GLU A 345 -12.68 -4.09 -11.88
C GLU A 345 -13.58 -4.23 -10.64
N ASN A 346 -14.57 -5.12 -10.70
CA ASN A 346 -15.59 -5.20 -9.66
C ASN A 346 -15.30 -6.25 -8.60
N TYR A 347 -14.40 -7.21 -8.88
CA TYR A 347 -14.07 -8.27 -7.95
C TYR A 347 -12.58 -8.30 -7.62
N LEU A 348 -11.70 -8.73 -8.53
CA LEU A 348 -10.31 -9.06 -8.17
C LEU A 348 -9.47 -7.86 -7.74
N PHE A 349 -9.70 -6.67 -8.29
CA PHE A 349 -9.05 -5.42 -7.88
C PHE A 349 -9.96 -4.50 -7.06
N ASN A 350 -11.18 -4.94 -6.76
CA ASN A 350 -12.03 -4.26 -5.81
C ASN A 350 -11.71 -4.76 -4.40
N SER A 351 -10.86 -4.01 -3.70
CA SER A 351 -10.44 -4.33 -2.34
C SER A 351 -11.60 -4.53 -1.37
N ASN A 352 -12.70 -3.78 -1.53
CA ASN A 352 -13.85 -3.85 -0.63
C ASN A 352 -14.57 -5.20 -0.77
N VAL A 353 -14.48 -5.80 -1.96
CA VAL A 353 -14.97 -7.15 -2.26
C VAL A 353 -13.95 -8.20 -1.83
N MET A 354 -12.69 -8.10 -2.28
CA MET A 354 -11.64 -9.10 -1.97
C MET A 354 -11.35 -9.26 -0.48
N CYS A 355 -11.31 -8.15 0.27
CA CYS A 355 -11.12 -8.15 1.71
C CYS A 355 -12.45 -8.20 2.48
N ASN A 356 -13.58 -8.46 1.81
CA ASN A 356 -14.92 -8.57 2.40
C ASN A 356 -15.23 -7.45 3.42
N ILE A 357 -14.83 -6.21 3.11
CA ILE A 357 -14.84 -5.12 4.09
C ILE A 357 -16.27 -4.82 4.57
N ASN A 358 -17.26 -4.99 3.69
CA ASN A 358 -18.67 -4.81 4.02
C ASN A 358 -19.24 -5.84 5.00
N SER A 359 -18.58 -7.00 5.19
CA SER A 359 -19.00 -7.99 6.18
C SER A 359 -18.45 -7.71 7.58
N LEU A 360 -17.54 -6.73 7.71
CA LEU A 360 -16.91 -6.36 8.97
C LEU A 360 -17.89 -5.53 9.82
N SER A 361 -18.51 -6.15 10.82
CA SER A 361 -19.37 -5.45 11.78
C SER A 361 -18.52 -4.62 12.77
N LEU A 362 -18.31 -3.34 12.44
CA LEU A 362 -17.56 -2.39 13.27
C LEU A 362 -18.45 -1.41 14.05
N SER A 363 -19.71 -1.26 13.66
CA SER A 363 -20.65 -0.31 14.28
C SER A 363 -20.80 -0.59 15.79
N GLY A 364 -20.79 0.48 16.60
CA GLY A 364 -20.84 0.43 18.06
C GLY A 364 -19.51 0.19 18.76
N LYS A 365 -18.40 -0.01 18.02
CA LYS A 365 -17.06 -0.16 18.61
C LYS A 365 -16.34 1.19 18.72
N SER A 366 -15.46 1.32 19.70
CA SER A 366 -14.53 2.45 19.82
C SER A 366 -13.08 2.06 19.50
N GLU A 367 -12.81 0.78 19.26
CA GLU A 367 -11.49 0.29 18.86
C GLU A 367 -11.64 -0.89 17.92
N PHE A 368 -10.69 -1.00 16.99
CA PHE A 368 -10.60 -2.14 16.09
C PHE A 368 -9.22 -2.22 15.46
N GLN A 369 -8.86 -3.41 14.99
CA GLN A 369 -7.71 -3.63 14.15
C GLN A 369 -8.18 -3.78 12.70
N PHE A 370 -7.46 -3.16 11.79
CA PHE A 370 -7.65 -3.28 10.35
C PHE A 370 -6.38 -3.85 9.70
N PRO A 371 -6.46 -4.96 8.96
CA PRO A 371 -7.62 -5.83 8.80
C PRO A 371 -8.06 -6.44 10.13
N VAL A 372 -9.33 -6.87 10.19
CA VAL A 372 -9.86 -7.55 11.36
C VAL A 372 -9.19 -8.91 11.49
N GLN A 373 -8.45 -9.07 12.58
CA GLN A 373 -7.72 -10.29 12.89
C GLN A 373 -8.64 -11.34 13.52
N ASP A 374 -8.28 -12.62 13.39
CA ASP A 374 -9.01 -13.69 14.07
C ASP A 374 -8.62 -13.73 15.56
N GLN A 375 -9.59 -13.97 16.44
CA GLN A 375 -9.33 -14.02 17.88
C GLN A 375 -8.34 -15.15 18.21
N GLY A 376 -7.22 -14.80 18.86
CA GLY A 376 -6.19 -15.77 19.23
C GLY A 376 -5.36 -16.28 18.05
N ALA A 377 -5.45 -15.65 16.87
CA ALA A 377 -4.59 -16.00 15.75
C ALA A 377 -3.11 -15.78 16.08
N THR A 378 -2.30 -16.73 15.65
CA THR A 378 -0.83 -16.64 15.67
C THR A 378 -0.27 -15.94 14.43
N TYR A 379 -1.11 -15.74 13.42
CA TYR A 379 -0.75 -15.12 12.14
C TYR A 379 -1.53 -13.82 11.97
N VAL A 380 -0.87 -12.83 11.37
CA VAL A 380 -1.43 -11.51 11.14
C VAL A 380 -1.84 -11.39 9.68
N LYS A 381 -3.08 -10.97 9.46
CA LYS A 381 -3.65 -10.68 8.12
C LYS A 381 -3.19 -9.32 7.63
N ASN A 382 -3.03 -9.20 6.32
CA ASN A 382 -2.66 -7.99 5.62
C ASN A 382 -3.87 -7.34 4.94
N TYR A 383 -3.81 -6.04 4.69
CA TYR A 383 -4.83 -5.37 3.89
C TYR A 383 -4.74 -5.75 2.42
N CYS A 384 -5.80 -5.45 1.65
CA CYS A 384 -5.80 -5.65 0.20
C CYS A 384 -5.17 -4.45 -0.51
N ASN A 385 -4.64 -4.70 -1.72
CA ASN A 385 -4.27 -3.65 -2.65
C ASN A 385 -5.52 -2.84 -3.08
N TYR A 386 -5.31 -1.61 -3.55
CA TYR A 386 -6.33 -0.69 -4.08
C TYR A 386 -7.44 -0.32 -3.09
N MET A 387 -7.12 -0.33 -1.80
CA MET A 387 -8.11 0.05 -0.81
C MET A 387 -8.50 1.52 -0.91
N ASN A 388 -9.80 1.74 -0.75
CA ASN A 388 -10.37 3.03 -0.42
C ASN A 388 -11.59 2.79 0.47
N TYR A 389 -11.36 2.77 1.78
CA TYR A 389 -12.37 2.44 2.78
C TYR A 389 -12.51 3.59 3.77
N THR A 390 -13.76 4.00 4.02
CA THR A 390 -14.09 5.09 4.95
C THR A 390 -14.83 4.55 6.16
N ILE A 391 -14.38 4.95 7.34
CA ILE A 391 -14.99 4.62 8.62
C ILE A 391 -15.40 5.92 9.29
N LYS A 392 -16.64 6.00 9.74
CA LYS A 392 -17.16 7.15 10.46
C LYS A 392 -17.24 6.85 11.95
N CYS A 393 -16.69 7.73 12.77
CA CYS A 393 -16.82 7.67 14.23
C CYS A 393 -17.53 8.93 14.71
N ALA A 394 -18.72 8.77 15.30
CA ALA A 394 -19.57 9.89 15.73
C ALA A 394 -19.61 10.01 17.25
N SER A 395 -19.61 11.25 17.74
CA SER A 395 -19.76 11.53 19.17
C SER A 395 -21.15 11.12 19.66
N SER A 396 -21.28 10.90 20.97
CA SER A 396 -22.58 10.61 21.57
C SER A 396 -23.55 11.77 21.34
N ASN A 397 -24.76 11.45 20.89
CA ASN A 397 -25.81 12.41 20.53
C ASN A 397 -25.43 13.42 19.43
N ASN A 398 -24.41 13.16 18.61
CA ASN A 398 -23.91 14.08 17.57
C ASN A 398 -23.56 15.48 18.11
N ALA A 399 -23.14 15.57 19.38
CA ALA A 399 -22.73 16.83 19.98
C ALA A 399 -21.28 17.14 19.62
N SER A 400 -20.96 18.41 19.34
CA SER A 400 -19.57 18.83 19.11
C SER A 400 -18.70 18.54 20.35
N ALA A 401 -17.68 17.71 20.20
CA ALA A 401 -16.75 17.32 21.25
C ALA A 401 -15.34 17.11 20.69
N ASP A 402 -14.36 16.97 21.59
CA ASP A 402 -13.01 16.57 21.20
C ASP A 402 -12.99 15.05 20.96
N ILE A 403 -12.55 14.63 19.78
CA ILE A 403 -12.38 13.23 19.40
C ILE A 403 -10.87 12.95 19.29
N THR A 404 -10.39 11.94 20.01
CA THR A 404 -8.99 11.49 19.89
C THR A 404 -8.93 10.23 19.05
N VAL A 405 -8.06 10.23 18.04
CA VAL A 405 -7.70 9.06 17.25
C VAL A 405 -6.31 8.62 17.67
N ALA A 406 -6.18 7.44 18.24
CA ALA A 406 -4.92 6.83 18.63
C ALA A 406 -4.64 5.59 17.76
N LEU A 407 -3.46 5.55 17.18
CA LEU A 407 -2.93 4.39 16.47
C LEU A 407 -1.87 3.72 17.34
N ASN A 408 -2.24 2.60 17.96
CA ASN A 408 -1.35 1.86 18.87
C ASN A 408 -0.13 1.33 18.12
N ASN A 409 -0.40 0.74 16.96
CA ASN A 409 0.60 0.38 15.97
C ASN A 409 0.01 0.48 14.55
N TYR A 410 0.87 0.67 13.55
CA TYR A 410 0.52 0.50 12.15
C TYR A 410 1.72 0.15 11.29
N ASP A 411 1.43 -0.56 10.21
CA ASP A 411 2.34 -0.98 9.17
C ASP A 411 1.63 -0.75 7.82
N LEU A 412 1.95 0.37 7.19
CA LEU A 412 1.40 0.82 5.90
C LEU A 412 2.58 1.07 4.96
N GLU A 413 2.46 0.75 3.67
CA GLU A 413 3.53 1.08 2.71
C GLU A 413 3.77 2.59 2.73
N ALA A 414 4.99 3.01 3.08
CA ALA A 414 5.25 4.44 3.24
C ALA A 414 5.14 5.16 1.89
N ASN A 415 4.56 6.36 1.91
CA ASN A 415 4.36 7.21 0.73
C ASN A 415 3.45 6.62 -0.36
N ALA A 416 2.82 5.49 -0.08
CA ALA A 416 1.94 4.74 -0.97
C ALA A 416 0.57 4.56 -0.32
N ASP A 417 0.60 4.15 0.94
CA ASP A 417 -0.58 3.83 1.73
C ASP A 417 -0.76 4.83 2.85
N PHE A 418 -2.00 5.28 3.01
CA PHE A 418 -2.33 6.38 3.92
C PHE A 418 -3.58 6.07 4.72
N LEU A 419 -3.56 6.46 5.99
CA LEU A 419 -4.73 6.64 6.81
C LEU A 419 -4.92 8.14 7.04
N LYS A 420 -6.01 8.70 6.53
CA LYS A 420 -6.33 10.12 6.63
C LYS A 420 -7.51 10.31 7.58
N VAL A 421 -7.43 11.32 8.44
CA VAL A 421 -8.50 11.67 9.37
C VAL A 421 -9.09 13.00 8.99
N TYR A 422 -10.40 13.03 8.76
CA TYR A 422 -11.17 14.24 8.46
C TYR A 422 -12.09 14.57 9.62
N ASN A 423 -12.32 15.87 9.85
CA ASN A 423 -13.36 16.34 10.76
C ASN A 423 -14.73 16.40 10.06
N ASP A 424 -15.77 16.85 10.79
CA ASP A 424 -17.13 16.95 10.28
C ASP A 424 -17.37 18.04 9.22
N GLN A 425 -16.37 18.88 8.95
CA GLN A 425 -16.36 19.81 7.80
C GLN A 425 -15.62 19.24 6.57
N GLY A 426 -15.12 18.00 6.63
CA GLY A 426 -14.35 17.39 5.55
C GLY A 426 -12.92 17.92 5.42
N ILE A 427 -12.35 18.52 6.48
CA ILE A 427 -10.98 19.03 6.50
C ILE A 427 -10.05 17.98 7.10
N ILE A 428 -8.93 17.68 6.42
CA ILE A 428 -7.89 16.77 6.91
C ILE A 428 -7.26 17.33 8.18
N GLN A 429 -7.28 16.52 9.24
CA GLN A 429 -6.68 16.81 10.54
C GLN A 429 -5.37 16.04 10.74
N ALA A 430 -5.28 14.82 10.24
CA ALA A 430 -4.08 13.99 10.30
C ALA A 430 -3.94 13.08 9.09
N VAL A 431 -2.69 12.71 8.81
CA VAL A 431 -2.30 11.71 7.81
C VAL A 431 -1.24 10.81 8.43
N PHE A 432 -1.47 9.50 8.37
CA PHE A 432 -0.56 8.48 8.88
C PHE A 432 -0.13 7.55 7.73
N THR A 433 1.16 7.22 7.70
CA THR A 433 1.78 6.36 6.69
C THR A 433 3.12 5.85 7.24
N GLY A 434 3.63 4.73 6.73
CA GLY A 434 4.90 4.15 7.16
C GLY A 434 4.78 2.83 7.91
N THR A 435 5.92 2.16 8.00
CA THR A 435 6.01 0.76 8.45
C THR A 435 6.44 0.65 9.91
N LEU A 436 5.81 -0.25 10.67
CA LEU A 436 6.15 -0.58 12.07
C LEU A 436 6.13 0.62 13.05
N ILE A 437 5.17 1.53 12.87
CA ILE A 437 5.02 2.71 13.72
C ILE A 437 4.17 2.39 14.93
N THR A 438 4.44 3.04 16.07
CA THR A 438 3.70 2.85 17.31
C THR A 438 3.31 4.17 17.96
N ASN A 439 2.24 4.14 18.76
CA ASN A 439 1.81 5.23 19.63
C ASN A 439 1.65 6.59 18.94
N SER A 440 0.99 6.61 17.78
CA SER A 440 0.62 7.86 17.13
C SER A 440 -0.75 8.32 17.62
N GLN A 441 -0.96 9.62 17.79
CA GLN A 441 -2.25 10.16 18.23
C GLN A 441 -2.53 11.52 17.62
N GLU A 442 -3.80 11.80 17.37
CA GLU A 442 -4.30 13.11 16.97
C GLU A 442 -5.56 13.47 17.77
N VAL A 443 -5.70 14.74 18.16
CA VAL A 443 -6.87 15.24 18.88
C VAL A 443 -7.61 16.25 18.01
N ILE A 444 -8.77 15.84 17.50
CA ILE A 444 -9.64 16.64 16.65
C ILE A 444 -10.61 17.38 17.55
N LYS A 445 -10.46 18.70 17.63
CA LYS A 445 -11.23 19.53 18.55
C LYS A 445 -12.58 19.91 17.98
N SER A 446 -13.59 19.97 18.85
CA SER A 446 -14.90 20.56 18.54
C SER A 446 -15.53 20.04 17.23
N THR A 447 -15.67 18.72 17.11
CA THR A 447 -16.25 18.05 15.96
C THR A 447 -17.39 17.12 16.38
N THR A 448 -18.39 16.91 15.53
CA THR A 448 -19.48 15.95 15.77
C THR A 448 -19.14 14.52 15.34
N PHE A 449 -18.25 14.38 14.36
CA PHE A 449 -17.71 13.08 13.93
C PHE A 449 -16.32 13.25 13.32
N VAL A 450 -15.63 12.13 13.14
CA VAL A 450 -14.45 12.03 12.29
C VAL A 450 -14.65 10.95 11.24
N GLU A 451 -14.05 11.15 10.07
CA GLU A 451 -13.95 10.13 9.04
C GLU A 451 -12.49 9.67 8.92
N LEU A 452 -12.27 8.37 9.07
CA LEU A 452 -11.01 7.71 8.76
C LEU A 452 -11.10 7.15 7.36
N VAL A 453 -10.20 7.58 6.47
CA VAL A 453 -10.08 7.05 5.12
C VAL A 453 -8.77 6.28 5.02
N ILE A 454 -8.86 4.97 4.80
CA ILE A 454 -7.73 4.10 4.51
C ILE A 454 -7.63 3.97 3.00
N SER A 455 -6.52 4.41 2.44
CA SER A 455 -6.21 4.31 1.02
C SER A 455 -4.92 3.54 0.80
N THR A 456 -4.93 2.50 -0.04
CA THR A 456 -3.72 1.75 -0.43
C THR A 456 -3.52 1.76 -1.93
N ASN A 457 -2.26 1.64 -2.36
CA ASN A 457 -1.90 1.53 -3.76
C ASN A 457 -2.02 0.07 -4.25
N ASN A 458 -1.43 -0.22 -5.39
CA ASN A 458 -1.39 -1.53 -6.02
C ASN A 458 -0.18 -2.39 -5.63
N HIS A 459 0.72 -1.87 -4.79
CA HIS A 459 1.99 -2.47 -4.47
C HIS A 459 2.00 -2.89 -3.00
N ARG A 460 2.39 -4.14 -2.79
CA ARG A 460 2.61 -4.73 -1.47
C ARG A 460 1.44 -4.65 -0.49
N VAL A 461 1.42 -5.59 0.45
CA VAL A 461 0.42 -5.65 1.51
C VAL A 461 1.09 -5.82 2.86
N TYR A 462 0.53 -5.15 3.87
CA TYR A 462 1.08 -5.11 5.22
C TYR A 462 -0.01 -5.36 6.29
N PRO A 463 0.39 -5.67 7.55
CA PRO A 463 -0.52 -5.93 8.66
C PRO A 463 -1.57 -4.85 9.02
N GLY A 464 -1.46 -3.65 8.44
CA GLY A 464 -2.42 -2.57 8.59
C GLY A 464 -2.26 -1.83 9.92
N VAL A 465 -3.34 -1.57 10.66
CA VAL A 465 -3.38 -0.60 11.75
C VAL A 465 -4.27 -1.04 12.92
N ASN A 466 -3.85 -0.74 14.15
CA ASN A 466 -4.66 -0.85 15.35
C ASN A 466 -5.14 0.54 15.80
N ILE A 467 -6.44 0.78 15.70
CA ILE A 467 -7.08 2.08 15.87
C ILE A 467 -7.93 2.09 17.14
N LYS A 468 -7.80 3.16 17.91
CA LYS A 468 -8.65 3.47 19.05
C LYS A 468 -9.19 4.88 18.98
N PHE A 469 -10.48 5.01 19.19
CA PHE A 469 -11.22 6.25 19.30
C PHE A 469 -11.56 6.55 20.76
N THR A 470 -11.43 7.81 21.16
CA THR A 470 -11.94 8.33 22.42
C THR A 470 -12.85 9.50 22.14
N GLY A 471 -14.04 9.52 22.75
CA GLY A 471 -15.05 10.57 22.53
C GLY A 471 -16.05 10.26 21.41
N CYS A 472 -15.92 9.13 20.71
CA CYS A 472 -16.86 8.68 19.68
C CYS A 472 -16.97 7.16 19.61
N ILE A 473 -17.99 6.68 18.89
CA ILE A 473 -18.16 5.28 18.48
C ILE A 473 -18.32 5.19 16.96
N ILE A 474 -17.87 4.09 16.37
CA ILE A 474 -18.04 3.82 14.94
C ILE A 474 -19.54 3.65 14.66
N VAL A 475 -20.03 4.29 13.58
CA VAL A 475 -21.45 4.26 13.17
C VAL A 475 -21.66 3.58 11.85
#